data_AF-A0A1H8H5Q6-F1
#
_entry.id   AF-A0A1H8H5Q6-F1
#
_cell.length_a   1.000
_cell.length_b   1.000
_cell.length_c   1.000
_cell.angle_alpha   90.00
_cell.angle_beta   90.00
_cell.angle_gamma   90.00
#
_symmetry.space_group_name_H-M   'P 1'
#
loop_
_entity.id
_entity.type
_entity.pdbx_description
1 polymer ?
#
loop_
_entity_poly.entity_id
_entity_poly.type
_entity_poly.pdbx_seq_one_letter_code
_entity_poly.pdbx_strand_id
1 'polypeptide(L)'
;MPRVSGQYTLPPGYFAVSGEIIQPSQHNPPLEDIAQALTDSLPRDGSAGMSGNLPMGGNRITGLAAATAAGHAPRYDQVVPVTGGTMSGPLRVPEGSDGTPGLQFGSSDDGINWVAGQAVRFVAGGTLMARLNVGTALSTALDIVTRGSGDGRYMQQSWTLTAGAGLTGGGSGAANRTLAVDGTVVRTSRQINTGTGLTGGGNLGSNRTLSIDFNPLPLASGTMTLPRLIAMDGSSHVRLAEGPLKANFNLAGSGTTITAGAGLTGGGTLENNRTLSIDAATVNEAQAGAVNNKVMTPLRVAQATMGVLQSWASPSRSVNTVYQNTTGRPIQVSISAHNCLYQVSTTGTGSWITVGESSGNIDGWQSPCFIVPNGHYYRANLKGGGVNINHWAELR
;
A
#
# COMPACT_ATOMS: atom_id res chain seq x y z
N MET A 1 -17.87 124.00 17.47
CA MET A 1 -17.22 125.01 16.60
C MET A 1 -17.74 124.79 15.20
N PRO A 2 -17.92 125.82 14.35
CA PRO A 2 -18.43 125.63 12.99
C PRO A 2 -17.39 124.86 12.17
N ARG A 3 -17.48 123.54 12.22
CA ARG A 3 -16.71 122.61 11.40
C ARG A 3 -17.70 121.81 10.60
N VAL A 4 -17.52 121.78 9.30
CA VAL A 4 -18.29 120.93 8.41
C VAL A 4 -17.30 119.92 7.84
N SER A 5 -17.58 118.63 8.03
CA SER A 5 -16.70 117.54 7.56
C SER A 5 -15.25 117.65 8.08
N GLY A 6 -15.06 118.16 9.31
CA GLY A 6 -13.75 118.29 9.95
C GLY A 6 -12.95 119.56 9.58
N GLN A 7 -13.32 120.27 8.53
CA GLN A 7 -12.68 121.52 8.10
C GLN A 7 -13.25 122.72 8.87
N TYR A 8 -12.38 123.56 9.44
CA TYR A 8 -12.76 124.84 10.02
C TYR A 8 -12.58 125.95 8.99
N THR A 9 -13.62 126.78 8.81
CA THR A 9 -13.56 127.95 7.91
C THR A 9 -13.73 129.22 8.74
N LEU A 10 -12.82 130.17 8.55
CA LEU A 10 -12.91 131.48 9.18
C LEU A 10 -14.16 132.23 8.68
N PRO A 11 -14.94 132.86 9.56
CA PRO A 11 -16.05 133.71 9.12
C PRO A 11 -15.52 134.90 8.30
N PRO A 12 -16.14 135.27 7.16
CA PRO A 12 -15.60 136.26 6.22
C PRO A 12 -15.29 137.63 6.81
N GLY A 13 -15.98 138.04 7.88
CA GLY A 13 -15.81 139.36 8.52
C GLY A 13 -14.55 139.51 9.38
N TYR A 14 -13.74 138.46 9.54
CA TYR A 14 -12.51 138.51 10.34
C TYR A 14 -11.25 138.81 9.53
N PHE A 15 -11.32 138.90 8.20
CA PHE A 15 -10.17 139.33 7.41
C PHE A 15 -10.03 140.85 7.45
N ALA A 16 -8.87 141.33 7.90
CA ALA A 16 -8.52 142.73 7.71
C ALA A 16 -8.25 142.97 6.21
N VAL A 17 -8.85 144.01 5.64
CA VAL A 17 -8.69 144.43 4.24
C VAL A 17 -7.75 145.62 4.14
N SER A 18 -7.04 145.73 3.02
CA SER A 18 -6.04 146.78 2.79
C SER A 18 -6.69 148.17 2.81
N GLY A 19 -6.15 149.10 3.62
CA GLY A 19 -6.66 150.47 3.79
C GLY A 19 -7.24 150.79 5.17
N GLU A 20 -7.36 149.79 6.05
CA GLU A 20 -7.80 149.94 7.45
C GLU A 20 -6.63 150.18 8.43
N ILE A 21 -6.92 150.68 9.65
CA ILE A 21 -5.93 151.05 10.68
C ILE A 21 -5.09 149.83 11.18
N ILE A 22 -5.60 148.61 10.95
CA ILE A 22 -4.95 147.34 11.27
C ILE A 22 -4.29 146.74 10.03
N GLN A 23 -3.01 146.33 10.14
CA GLN A 23 -2.27 145.74 9.02
C GLN A 23 -2.71 144.28 8.74
N PRO A 24 -3.22 143.98 7.52
CA PRO A 24 -3.66 142.63 7.18
C PRO A 24 -2.57 141.55 7.30
N SER A 25 -1.32 141.92 7.03
CA SER A 25 -0.16 141.02 7.12
C SER A 25 0.14 140.54 8.54
N GLN A 26 -0.30 141.27 9.57
CA GLN A 26 -0.12 140.88 10.97
C GLN A 26 -1.38 140.24 11.54
N HIS A 27 -2.56 140.61 11.04
CA HIS A 27 -3.84 140.15 11.57
C HIS A 27 -4.29 138.80 11.01
N ASN A 28 -4.16 138.59 9.70
CA ASN A 28 -4.76 137.43 9.03
C ASN A 28 -3.95 136.13 9.22
N PRO A 29 -2.59 136.11 9.14
CA PRO A 29 -1.85 134.85 9.25
C PRO A 29 -2.07 134.09 10.56
N PRO A 30 -2.09 134.73 11.76
CA PRO A 30 -2.41 134.01 12.99
C PRO A 30 -3.82 133.39 12.99
N LEU A 31 -4.80 134.03 12.34
CA LEU A 31 -6.17 133.51 12.24
C LEU A 31 -6.24 132.34 11.26
N GLU A 32 -5.52 132.41 10.14
CA GLU A 32 -5.38 131.31 9.17
C GLU A 32 -4.66 130.10 9.78
N ASP A 33 -3.59 130.32 10.55
CA ASP A 33 -2.88 129.26 11.28
C ASP A 33 -3.77 128.59 12.33
N ILE A 34 -4.56 129.37 13.07
CA ILE A 34 -5.55 128.83 14.02
C ILE A 34 -6.61 128.02 13.26
N ALA A 35 -7.07 128.50 12.12
CA ALA A 35 -8.03 127.77 11.30
C ALA A 35 -7.47 126.43 10.83
N GLN A 36 -6.20 126.40 10.39
CA GLN A 36 -5.51 125.19 9.99
C GLN A 36 -5.29 124.23 11.17
N ALA A 37 -4.80 124.72 12.31
CA ALA A 37 -4.61 123.92 13.51
C ALA A 37 -5.94 123.32 14.02
N LEU A 38 -7.04 124.07 13.88
CA LEU A 38 -8.37 123.54 14.15
C LEU A 38 -8.73 122.48 13.13
N THR A 39 -8.61 122.73 11.83
CA THR A 39 -8.84 121.72 10.78
C THR A 39 -8.06 120.42 11.02
N ASP A 40 -6.81 120.50 11.46
CA ASP A 40 -5.93 119.35 11.67
C ASP A 40 -6.23 118.58 12.96
N SER A 41 -7.06 119.13 13.85
CA SER A 41 -7.48 118.46 15.08
C SER A 41 -8.72 117.59 14.89
N LEU A 42 -8.72 116.40 15.50
CA LEU A 42 -9.84 115.46 15.42
C LEU A 42 -11.08 116.01 16.17
N PRO A 43 -12.26 116.10 15.53
CA PRO A 43 -13.47 116.57 16.19
C PRO A 43 -14.03 115.50 17.16
N ARG A 44 -14.43 115.93 18.36
CA ARG A 44 -14.88 115.03 19.45
C ARG A 44 -16.25 114.39 19.22
N ASP A 45 -17.05 114.96 18.33
CA ASP A 45 -18.37 114.43 17.94
C ASP A 45 -18.28 113.34 16.87
N GLY A 46 -17.07 113.04 16.38
CA GLY A 46 -16.85 112.03 15.35
C GLY A 46 -17.28 112.45 13.95
N SER A 47 -17.53 113.74 13.69
CA SER A 47 -17.98 114.23 12.38
C SER A 47 -16.94 114.04 11.26
N ALA A 48 -15.68 113.73 11.59
CA ALA A 48 -14.62 113.39 10.66
C ALA A 48 -13.69 112.33 11.29
N GLY A 49 -13.25 111.37 10.48
CA GLY A 49 -12.32 110.32 10.90
C GLY A 49 -10.85 110.74 10.80
N MET A 50 -9.95 109.92 11.34
CA MET A 50 -8.52 110.06 11.11
C MET A 50 -8.20 109.75 9.64
N SER A 51 -7.54 110.65 8.91
CA SER A 51 -7.16 110.40 7.50
C SER A 51 -5.85 109.60 7.36
N GLY A 52 -5.17 109.34 8.48
CA GLY A 52 -3.95 108.55 8.56
C GLY A 52 -3.83 107.81 9.90
N ASN A 53 -2.76 107.04 10.05
CA ASN A 53 -2.51 106.27 11.26
C ASN A 53 -2.26 107.20 12.46
N LEU A 54 -2.83 106.88 13.62
CA LEU A 54 -2.55 107.55 14.88
C LEU A 54 -1.46 106.80 15.67
N PRO A 55 -0.21 107.29 15.70
CA PRO A 55 0.83 106.68 16.53
C PRO A 55 0.53 106.95 18.01
N MET A 56 0.30 105.89 18.78
CA MET A 56 0.00 106.00 20.22
C MET A 56 1.23 105.97 21.12
N GLY A 57 2.41 105.57 20.61
CA GLY A 57 3.67 105.63 21.35
C GLY A 57 3.69 104.84 22.68
N GLY A 58 2.92 103.76 22.80
CA GLY A 58 2.78 102.98 24.04
C GLY A 58 1.68 103.46 24.99
N ASN A 59 0.99 104.56 24.68
CA ASN A 59 -0.20 104.99 25.43
C ASN A 59 -1.38 104.05 25.17
N ARG A 60 -2.20 103.82 26.20
CA ARG A 60 -3.38 102.93 26.15
C ARG A 60 -4.60 103.67 25.60
N ILE A 61 -5.44 102.98 24.81
CA ILE A 61 -6.82 103.42 24.54
C ILE A 61 -7.65 103.05 25.76
N THR A 62 -8.12 104.04 26.52
CA THR A 62 -9.00 103.83 27.67
C THR A 62 -10.43 104.22 27.33
N GLY A 63 -11.41 103.59 27.98
CA GLY A 63 -12.84 103.90 27.75
C GLY A 63 -13.46 103.31 26.48
N LEU A 64 -12.77 102.42 25.76
CA LEU A 64 -13.33 101.71 24.60
C LEU A 64 -14.43 100.73 25.05
N ALA A 65 -15.64 100.88 24.51
CA ALA A 65 -16.74 99.94 24.74
C ALA A 65 -16.49 98.59 24.03
N ALA A 66 -17.15 97.52 24.48
CA ALA A 66 -17.05 96.21 23.84
C ALA A 66 -17.57 96.26 22.39
N ALA A 67 -16.86 95.64 21.46
CA ALA A 67 -17.33 95.47 20.09
C ALA A 67 -18.55 94.55 20.05
N THR A 68 -19.60 94.96 19.35
CA THR A 68 -20.86 94.21 19.21
C THR A 68 -21.23 93.96 17.75
N ALA A 69 -20.55 94.59 16.79
CA ALA A 69 -20.81 94.48 15.36
C ALA A 69 -19.52 94.57 14.55
N ALA A 70 -19.60 94.17 13.26
CA ALA A 70 -18.50 94.30 12.31
C ALA A 70 -18.10 95.77 12.13
N GLY A 71 -16.79 96.05 12.12
CA GLY A 71 -16.24 97.40 12.03
C GLY A 71 -16.00 98.11 13.37
N HIS A 72 -16.46 97.56 14.50
CA HIS A 72 -16.06 98.05 15.82
C HIS A 72 -14.61 97.61 16.13
N ALA A 73 -13.86 98.44 16.85
CA ALA A 73 -12.57 98.03 17.41
C ALA A 73 -12.81 97.08 18.61
N PRO A 74 -12.32 95.84 18.58
CA PRO A 74 -12.48 94.91 19.70
C PRO A 74 -11.57 95.29 20.86
N ARG A 75 -12.05 95.04 22.08
CA ARG A 75 -11.21 95.08 23.29
C ARG A 75 -10.34 93.81 23.37
N TYR A 76 -9.25 93.86 24.12
CA TYR A 76 -8.32 92.73 24.26
C TYR A 76 -8.99 91.43 24.77
N ASP A 77 -10.01 91.53 25.62
CA ASP A 77 -10.79 90.39 26.12
C ASP A 77 -11.64 89.69 25.05
N GLN A 78 -11.88 90.35 23.92
CA GLN A 78 -12.71 89.83 22.82
C GLN A 78 -11.87 89.17 21.70
N VAL A 79 -10.54 89.17 21.81
CA VAL A 79 -9.63 88.65 20.79
C VAL A 79 -8.85 87.45 21.34
N VAL A 80 -8.70 86.41 20.54
CA VAL A 80 -7.75 85.31 20.83
C VAL A 80 -6.38 85.71 20.29
N PRO A 81 -5.33 85.85 21.13
CA PRO A 81 -4.00 86.21 20.66
C PRO A 81 -3.41 85.12 19.76
N VAL A 82 -2.73 85.55 18.68
CA VAL A 82 -2.03 84.65 17.73
C VAL A 82 -0.84 83.93 18.37
N THR A 83 -0.31 84.44 19.51
CA THR A 83 0.80 83.83 20.24
C THR A 83 0.53 83.82 21.74
N GLY A 84 0.56 82.64 22.37
CA GLY A 84 0.65 82.49 23.82
C GLY A 84 -0.65 82.72 24.63
N GLY A 85 -1.82 82.75 23.99
CA GLY A 85 -3.11 82.83 24.70
C GLY A 85 -3.69 81.45 25.03
N THR A 86 -4.23 81.28 26.24
CA THR A 86 -5.12 80.14 26.58
C THR A 86 -6.58 80.52 26.32
N MET A 87 -7.30 79.69 25.58
CA MET A 87 -8.76 79.85 25.42
C MET A 87 -9.45 79.39 26.70
N SER A 88 -10.05 80.31 27.45
CA SER A 88 -10.82 79.98 28.66
C SER A 88 -12.31 79.67 28.38
N GLY A 89 -12.71 79.61 27.11
CA GLY A 89 -14.09 79.35 26.67
C GLY A 89 -14.12 78.44 25.43
N PRO A 90 -15.29 77.85 25.10
CA PRO A 90 -15.43 76.92 23.99
C PRO A 90 -15.22 77.64 22.64
N LEU A 91 -14.46 77.01 21.74
CA LEU A 91 -14.36 77.44 20.35
C LEU A 91 -15.66 77.07 19.63
N ARG A 92 -16.52 78.07 19.41
CA ARG A 92 -17.75 77.93 18.64
C ARG A 92 -17.48 78.39 17.20
N VAL A 93 -17.56 77.48 16.25
CA VAL A 93 -17.59 77.83 14.82
C VAL A 93 -19.04 78.16 14.46
N PRO A 94 -19.37 79.40 14.05
CA PRO A 94 -20.73 79.78 13.69
C PRO A 94 -21.23 79.00 12.46
N GLU A 95 -22.53 78.73 12.43
CA GLU A 95 -23.23 78.15 11.28
C GLU A 95 -23.06 79.04 10.04
N GLY A 96 -22.70 78.46 8.89
CA GLY A 96 -22.47 79.19 7.64
C GLY A 96 -21.00 79.55 7.33
N SER A 97 -20.04 78.91 7.99
CA SER A 97 -18.64 78.99 7.57
C SER A 97 -18.41 78.11 6.33
N ASP A 98 -18.16 78.73 5.17
CA ASP A 98 -18.07 78.10 3.84
C ASP A 98 -16.81 77.23 3.61
N GLY A 99 -16.44 76.40 4.58
CA GLY A 99 -15.35 75.44 4.47
C GLY A 99 -15.36 74.47 5.65
N THR A 100 -15.03 73.20 5.40
CA THR A 100 -14.98 72.11 6.40
C THR A 100 -14.38 72.60 7.73
N PRO A 101 -15.18 72.83 8.78
CA PRO A 101 -14.65 73.36 10.02
C PRO A 101 -13.77 72.29 10.68
N GLY A 102 -12.53 72.68 10.98
CA GLY A 102 -11.53 71.78 11.56
C GLY A 102 -10.69 72.49 12.61
N LEU A 103 -10.18 71.71 13.56
CA LEU A 103 -9.15 72.14 14.51
C LEU A 103 -7.80 71.65 13.98
N GLN A 104 -6.96 72.58 13.54
CA GLN A 104 -5.60 72.28 13.07
C GLN A 104 -4.59 72.52 14.19
N PHE A 105 -3.75 71.53 14.49
CA PHE A 105 -2.78 71.58 15.59
C PHE A 105 -1.36 72.01 15.16
N GLY A 106 -1.19 72.54 13.94
CA GLY A 106 0.11 72.96 13.39
C GLY A 106 0.01 73.42 11.94
N SER A 107 1.14 73.59 11.25
CA SER A 107 1.18 73.98 9.83
C SER A 107 1.15 72.79 8.85
N SER A 108 1.25 71.57 9.35
CA SER A 108 0.94 70.33 8.63
C SER A 108 -0.54 70.02 8.82
N ASP A 109 -1.20 69.30 7.92
CA ASP A 109 -2.63 68.95 7.95
C ASP A 109 -3.03 68.00 9.11
N ASP A 110 -2.48 68.21 10.31
CA ASP A 110 -2.67 67.43 11.52
C ASP A 110 -3.84 68.05 12.31
N GLY A 111 -4.97 67.35 12.34
CA GLY A 111 -6.18 67.92 12.90
C GLY A 111 -7.39 66.99 12.95
N ILE A 112 -8.47 67.54 13.51
CA ILE A 112 -9.80 66.92 13.54
C ILE A 112 -10.70 67.72 12.61
N ASN A 113 -11.16 67.08 11.53
CA ASN A 113 -11.90 67.76 10.46
C ASN A 113 -13.22 67.03 10.19
N TRP A 114 -14.30 67.78 9.98
CA TRP A 114 -15.56 67.26 9.46
C TRP A 114 -15.62 67.43 7.94
N VAL A 115 -15.87 66.36 7.19
CA VAL A 115 -16.04 66.41 5.73
C VAL A 115 -17.50 66.11 5.39
N ALA A 116 -18.16 67.00 4.66
CA ALA A 116 -19.55 66.83 4.26
C ALA A 116 -19.73 65.53 3.44
N GLY A 117 -20.71 64.70 3.83
CA GLY A 117 -20.93 63.37 3.24
C GLY A 117 -20.01 62.26 3.78
N GLN A 118 -19.15 62.56 4.76
CA GLN A 118 -18.29 61.60 5.46
C GLN A 118 -18.38 61.78 6.99
N ALA A 119 -17.72 60.91 7.75
CA ALA A 119 -17.62 60.97 9.21
C ALA A 119 -16.43 61.85 9.67
N VAL A 120 -16.32 62.08 10.99
CA VAL A 120 -15.18 62.75 11.65
C VAL A 120 -13.86 62.09 11.21
N ARG A 121 -12.91 62.88 10.70
CA ARG A 121 -11.56 62.42 10.32
C ARG A 121 -10.51 62.88 11.31
N PHE A 122 -9.54 62.01 11.57
CA PHE A 122 -8.26 62.33 12.21
C PHE A 122 -7.16 62.20 11.15
N VAL A 123 -6.52 63.32 10.79
CA VAL A 123 -5.44 63.34 9.78
C VAL A 123 -4.10 63.55 10.50
N ALA A 124 -3.08 62.81 10.10
CA ALA A 124 -1.70 62.96 10.56
C ALA A 124 -0.75 62.86 9.36
N GLY A 125 0.20 63.79 9.24
CA GLY A 125 1.18 63.93 8.16
C GLY A 125 2.30 62.87 8.17
N GLY A 126 1.96 61.60 8.37
CA GLY A 126 2.89 60.48 8.40
C GLY A 126 2.20 59.12 8.20
N THR A 127 2.97 58.02 8.22
CA THR A 127 2.48 56.64 7.99
C THR A 127 1.58 56.06 9.09
N LEU A 128 1.25 56.84 10.13
CA LEU A 128 0.49 56.40 11.28
C LEU A 128 -0.87 57.10 11.33
N MET A 129 -1.93 56.37 11.00
CA MET A 129 -3.31 56.83 11.15
C MET A 129 -3.69 56.73 12.64
N ALA A 130 -3.87 57.88 13.31
CA ALA A 130 -4.45 58.11 14.64
C ALA A 130 -4.58 56.93 15.63
N ARG A 131 -3.90 57.00 16.79
CA ARG A 131 -4.03 56.04 17.90
C ARG A 131 -4.90 56.64 19.02
N LEU A 132 -6.11 56.10 19.21
CA LEU A 132 -6.96 56.42 20.37
C LEU A 132 -6.55 55.53 21.55
N ASN A 133 -5.70 56.04 22.43
CA ASN A 133 -5.34 55.34 23.67
C ASN A 133 -6.42 55.57 24.73
N VAL A 134 -7.20 54.54 25.03
CA VAL A 134 -8.05 54.48 26.22
C VAL A 134 -7.47 53.44 27.18
N GLY A 135 -7.42 53.79 28.48
CA GLY A 135 -6.88 52.93 29.54
C GLY A 135 -7.62 51.59 29.68
N THR A 136 -7.19 50.74 30.61
CA THR A 136 -7.45 49.29 30.74
C THR A 136 -8.91 48.81 30.86
N ALA A 137 -9.92 49.61 30.52
CA ALA A 137 -11.34 49.24 30.57
C ALA A 137 -12.03 49.47 29.22
N LEU A 138 -12.03 48.45 28.36
CA LEU A 138 -13.08 48.24 27.36
C LEU A 138 -13.59 46.81 27.51
N SER A 139 -14.69 46.67 28.25
CA SER A 139 -15.27 45.37 28.62
C SER A 139 -16.27 44.80 27.61
N THR A 140 -16.63 45.54 26.55
CA THR A 140 -17.47 45.02 25.46
C THR A 140 -17.13 45.65 24.11
N ALA A 141 -17.15 44.82 23.07
CA ALA A 141 -16.58 45.08 21.74
C ALA A 141 -17.55 45.79 20.79
N LEU A 142 -17.91 47.05 21.08
CA LEU A 142 -18.82 47.82 20.22
C LEU A 142 -18.38 49.24 19.82
N ASP A 143 -17.18 49.70 20.14
CA ASP A 143 -16.68 50.97 19.60
C ASP A 143 -15.53 50.76 18.58
N ILE A 144 -15.77 51.29 17.37
CA ILE A 144 -14.87 51.50 16.21
C ILE A 144 -14.85 50.48 15.05
N VAL A 145 -15.50 49.31 15.13
CA VAL A 145 -15.83 48.54 13.90
C VAL A 145 -17.20 47.87 14.08
N THR A 146 -18.20 48.32 13.33
CA THR A 146 -19.46 47.58 13.20
C THR A 146 -19.19 46.22 12.56
N ARG A 147 -19.09 45.17 13.39
CA ARG A 147 -18.93 43.77 12.98
C ARG A 147 -20.28 43.23 12.48
N GLY A 148 -20.58 43.48 11.22
CA GLY A 148 -21.69 42.80 10.55
C GLY A 148 -21.35 41.32 10.35
N SER A 149 -22.30 40.42 10.64
CA SER A 149 -22.20 39.02 10.26
C SER A 149 -21.93 38.90 8.76
N GLY A 150 -20.74 38.42 8.37
CA GLY A 150 -20.35 38.25 6.96
C GLY A 150 -19.10 39.01 6.49
N ASP A 151 -18.41 39.77 7.35
CA ASP A 151 -17.14 40.41 6.95
C ASP A 151 -15.97 39.40 6.89
N GLY A 152 -15.67 38.94 5.66
CA GLY A 152 -14.60 38.01 5.32
C GLY A 152 -13.16 38.54 5.53
N ARG A 153 -12.94 39.69 6.16
CA ARG A 153 -11.57 40.20 6.30
C ARG A 153 -10.81 39.70 7.54
N TYR A 154 -11.48 39.10 8.53
CA TYR A 154 -10.83 38.75 9.82
C TYR A 154 -10.96 37.29 10.31
N MET A 155 -11.88 36.47 9.77
CA MET A 155 -11.89 35.00 10.01
C MET A 155 -11.49 34.16 8.79
N GLN A 156 -11.36 34.79 7.62
CA GLN A 156 -11.34 34.12 6.32
C GLN A 156 -9.93 33.70 5.85
N GLN A 157 -8.87 34.30 6.41
CA GLN A 157 -7.50 34.18 5.86
C GLN A 157 -6.45 33.60 6.83
N SER A 158 -6.69 33.57 8.13
CA SER A 158 -5.61 33.27 9.09
C SER A 158 -5.44 31.79 9.43
N TRP A 159 -6.29 30.89 8.93
CA TRP A 159 -6.08 29.45 9.09
C TRP A 159 -6.39 28.70 7.79
N THR A 160 -5.47 27.81 7.42
CA THR A 160 -5.58 26.89 6.29
C THR A 160 -5.69 25.49 6.84
N LEU A 161 -6.75 24.78 6.48
CA LEU A 161 -6.85 23.36 6.75
C LEU A 161 -6.12 22.59 5.66
N THR A 162 -4.93 22.08 5.97
CA THR A 162 -4.24 21.14 5.09
C THR A 162 -4.88 19.76 5.26
N ALA A 163 -5.56 19.28 4.22
CA ALA A 163 -6.08 17.92 4.23
C ALA A 163 -4.90 16.94 4.17
N GLY A 164 -4.77 16.10 5.21
CA GLY A 164 -3.77 15.05 5.26
C GLY A 164 -4.08 13.92 4.27
N ALA A 165 -3.22 12.90 4.26
CA ALA A 165 -3.43 11.71 3.43
C ALA A 165 -4.82 11.11 3.66
N GLY A 166 -5.55 10.83 2.58
CA GLY A 166 -6.88 10.23 2.66
C GLY A 166 -8.04 11.20 2.79
N LEU A 167 -7.78 12.51 2.85
CA LEU A 167 -8.80 13.55 2.92
C LEU A 167 -8.66 14.55 1.77
N THR A 168 -9.80 15.01 1.26
CA THR A 168 -9.91 16.10 0.27
C THR A 168 -10.79 17.22 0.83
N GLY A 169 -10.71 18.42 0.24
CA GLY A 169 -11.55 19.55 0.63
C GLY A 169 -10.92 20.55 1.61
N GLY A 170 -9.60 20.47 1.81
CA GLY A 170 -8.84 21.47 2.57
C GLY A 170 -8.82 22.87 1.92
N GLY A 171 -8.11 23.80 2.57
CA GLY A 171 -7.92 25.18 2.13
C GLY A 171 -8.26 26.20 3.21
N SER A 172 -8.30 27.49 2.86
CA SER A 172 -8.60 28.58 3.80
C SER A 172 -10.03 28.52 4.35
N GLY A 173 -10.25 29.10 5.54
CA GLY A 173 -11.57 29.36 6.14
C GLY A 173 -12.46 30.33 5.37
N ALA A 174 -12.21 30.47 4.05
CA ALA A 174 -12.85 31.44 3.20
C ALA A 174 -14.23 31.12 2.67
N ALA A 175 -14.62 29.86 2.79
CA ALA A 175 -15.94 29.40 2.45
C ALA A 175 -16.25 28.19 3.32
N ASN A 176 -17.51 27.75 3.30
CA ASN A 176 -17.89 26.46 3.85
C ASN A 176 -17.05 25.36 3.20
N ARG A 177 -16.42 24.51 4.01
CA ARG A 177 -15.58 23.41 3.54
C ARG A 177 -16.29 22.08 3.73
N THR A 178 -16.41 21.32 2.66
CA THR A 178 -16.82 19.91 2.73
C THR A 178 -15.56 19.06 2.71
N LEU A 179 -15.31 18.33 3.79
CA LEU A 179 -14.22 17.38 3.86
C LEU A 179 -14.73 16.00 3.47
N ALA A 180 -14.05 15.38 2.52
CA ALA A 180 -14.38 14.04 2.04
C ALA A 180 -13.19 13.10 2.18
N VAL A 181 -13.48 11.86 2.54
CA VAL A 181 -12.49 10.77 2.54
C VAL A 181 -12.30 10.33 1.08
N ASP A 182 -11.06 10.32 0.61
CA ASP A 182 -10.75 9.93 -0.77
C ASP A 182 -10.81 8.39 -0.99
N GLY A 183 -10.55 7.95 -2.22
CA GLY A 183 -10.56 6.53 -2.59
C GLY A 183 -9.39 5.71 -2.06
N THR A 184 -8.36 6.35 -1.48
CA THR A 184 -7.16 5.68 -0.95
C THR A 184 -7.37 5.15 0.48
N VAL A 185 -8.36 5.69 1.20
CA VAL A 185 -8.69 5.24 2.56
C VAL A 185 -9.65 4.07 2.53
N VAL A 186 -9.15 2.92 2.96
CA VAL A 186 -9.97 1.76 3.22
C VAL A 186 -10.64 1.92 4.59
N ARG A 187 -11.97 1.95 4.61
CA ARG A 187 -12.71 2.05 5.88
C ARG A 187 -12.67 0.70 6.60
N THR A 188 -12.40 0.72 7.90
CA THR A 188 -12.21 -0.48 8.74
C THR A 188 -13.46 -1.38 8.83
N SER A 189 -14.63 -0.92 8.38
CA SER A 189 -15.84 -1.74 8.29
C SER A 189 -15.97 -2.57 7.02
N ARG A 190 -15.09 -2.40 6.02
CA ARG A 190 -15.07 -3.26 4.83
C ARG A 190 -14.41 -4.59 5.19
N GLN A 191 -15.02 -5.69 4.78
CA GLN A 191 -14.54 -7.03 5.06
C GLN A 191 -14.20 -7.76 3.76
N ILE A 192 -13.19 -8.63 3.83
CA ILE A 192 -12.98 -9.70 2.85
C ILE A 192 -13.73 -10.93 3.35
N ASN A 193 -14.86 -11.21 2.72
CA ASN A 193 -15.64 -12.42 2.99
C ASN A 193 -15.05 -13.56 2.15
N THR A 194 -14.28 -14.43 2.79
CA THR A 194 -13.72 -15.61 2.10
C THR A 194 -14.79 -16.69 1.95
N GLY A 195 -14.85 -17.32 0.78
CA GLY A 195 -15.66 -18.51 0.55
C GLY A 195 -14.96 -19.79 1.00
N THR A 196 -15.62 -20.93 0.81
CA THR A 196 -15.02 -22.26 1.02
C THR A 196 -13.73 -22.40 0.22
N GLY A 197 -12.63 -22.78 0.86
CA GLY A 197 -11.33 -22.93 0.20
C GLY A 197 -10.34 -21.80 0.45
N LEU A 198 -10.76 -20.70 1.09
CA LEU A 198 -9.90 -19.58 1.43
C LEU A 198 -10.04 -19.23 2.92
N THR A 199 -8.92 -19.06 3.59
CA THR A 199 -8.83 -18.52 4.96
C THR A 199 -8.15 -17.15 4.95
N GLY A 200 -8.18 -16.45 6.10
CA GLY A 200 -7.56 -15.13 6.23
C GLY A 200 -8.47 -13.95 5.87
N GLY A 201 -9.79 -14.18 5.73
CA GLY A 201 -10.80 -13.12 5.62
C GLY A 201 -10.88 -12.22 6.86
N GLY A 202 -11.83 -11.28 6.88
CA GLY A 202 -12.03 -10.33 7.99
C GLY A 202 -11.97 -8.86 7.55
N ASN A 203 -11.90 -7.93 8.50
CA ASN A 203 -11.92 -6.50 8.21
C ASN A 203 -10.60 -5.98 7.58
N LEU A 204 -10.67 -4.87 6.85
CA LEU A 204 -9.51 -4.25 6.19
C LEU A 204 -8.79 -3.20 7.05
N GLY A 205 -8.91 -3.28 8.37
CA GLY A 205 -8.21 -2.36 9.28
C GLY A 205 -6.70 -2.59 9.38
N SER A 206 -6.18 -3.64 8.73
CA SER A 206 -4.76 -4.01 8.69
C SER A 206 -4.50 -4.90 7.46
N ASN A 207 -3.22 -5.15 7.13
CA ASN A 207 -2.85 -6.07 6.07
C ASN A 207 -3.47 -7.45 6.29
N ARG A 208 -4.02 -8.05 5.22
CA ARG A 208 -4.64 -9.39 5.24
C ARG A 208 -3.82 -10.37 4.43
N THR A 209 -3.44 -11.47 5.04
CA THR A 209 -2.84 -12.62 4.35
C THR A 209 -3.96 -13.62 4.08
N LEU A 210 -4.33 -13.76 2.80
CA LEU A 210 -5.27 -14.79 2.38
C LEU A 210 -4.50 -16.04 2.01
N SER A 211 -4.93 -17.18 2.56
CA SER A 211 -4.36 -18.48 2.27
C SER A 211 -5.42 -19.38 1.67
N ILE A 212 -4.98 -20.32 0.83
CA ILE A 212 -5.83 -21.41 0.41
C ILE A 212 -5.93 -22.39 1.58
N ASP A 213 -7.15 -22.76 1.96
CA ASP A 213 -7.43 -23.79 2.97
C ASP A 213 -8.12 -24.96 2.30
N PHE A 214 -7.49 -26.12 2.33
CA PHE A 214 -7.99 -27.32 1.68
C PHE A 214 -8.91 -28.15 2.59
N ASN A 215 -8.96 -27.88 3.90
CA ASN A 215 -9.78 -28.63 4.85
C ASN A 215 -11.30 -28.55 4.56
N PRO A 216 -11.88 -27.38 4.21
CA PRO A 216 -13.30 -27.28 3.89
C PRO A 216 -13.63 -27.57 2.42
N LEU A 217 -12.64 -27.94 1.58
CA LEU A 217 -12.88 -28.22 0.17
C LEU A 217 -13.42 -29.65 -0.02
N PRO A 218 -14.57 -29.84 -0.69
CA PRO A 218 -15.13 -31.17 -0.89
C PRO A 218 -14.19 -32.03 -1.75
N LEU A 219 -13.96 -33.26 -1.29
CA LEU A 219 -13.26 -34.29 -2.07
C LEU A 219 -14.20 -34.77 -3.18
N ALA A 220 -14.08 -34.19 -4.37
CA ALA A 220 -14.87 -34.62 -5.52
C ALA A 220 -14.31 -35.95 -6.05
N SER A 221 -14.98 -37.07 -5.74
CA SER A 221 -14.72 -38.37 -6.36
C SER A 221 -15.39 -38.43 -7.74
N GLY A 222 -14.73 -37.89 -8.78
CA GLY A 222 -15.25 -37.91 -10.16
C GLY A 222 -14.19 -37.56 -11.20
N THR A 223 -14.35 -38.06 -12.42
CA THR A 223 -13.47 -37.80 -13.56
C THR A 223 -13.59 -36.33 -13.97
N MET A 224 -12.48 -35.57 -13.95
CA MET A 224 -12.49 -34.11 -14.10
C MET A 224 -12.18 -33.67 -15.54
N THR A 225 -12.98 -32.75 -16.10
CA THR A 225 -12.90 -32.26 -17.50
C THR A 225 -12.35 -30.84 -17.67
N LEU A 226 -11.89 -30.15 -16.61
CA LEU A 226 -11.35 -28.77 -16.67
C LEU A 226 -10.17 -28.59 -15.71
N PRO A 227 -9.22 -27.65 -15.96
CA PRO A 227 -8.05 -27.47 -15.10
C PRO A 227 -8.45 -26.86 -13.75
N ARG A 228 -8.41 -27.67 -12.70
CA ARG A 228 -8.52 -27.20 -11.32
C ARG A 228 -7.26 -27.61 -10.57
N LEU A 229 -6.69 -26.64 -9.85
CA LEU A 229 -5.60 -26.80 -8.89
C LEU A 229 -5.86 -28.00 -7.98
N ILE A 230 -5.02 -29.02 -8.05
CA ILE A 230 -4.94 -30.09 -7.05
C ILE A 230 -3.81 -29.70 -6.11
N ALA A 231 -4.13 -29.44 -4.85
CA ALA A 231 -3.13 -29.44 -3.80
C ALA A 231 -3.37 -30.66 -2.93
N MET A 232 -2.31 -31.27 -2.41
CA MET A 232 -2.27 -31.79 -1.04
C MET A 232 -0.87 -32.19 -0.58
N ASP A 233 -0.67 -31.92 0.72
CA ASP A 233 0.49 -32.10 1.62
C ASP A 233 1.81 -31.46 1.15
N GLY A 234 2.28 -30.46 1.89
CA GLY A 234 3.06 -30.59 3.10
C GLY A 234 4.13 -29.49 3.10
N SER A 235 4.70 -29.18 1.92
CA SER A 235 5.67 -28.08 1.79
C SER A 235 5.87 -27.46 0.37
N SER A 236 5.17 -27.84 -0.71
CA SER A 236 5.43 -27.24 -2.05
C SER A 236 4.27 -27.31 -3.04
N HIS A 237 4.08 -26.26 -3.84
CA HIS A 237 3.05 -26.17 -4.88
C HIS A 237 3.66 -26.46 -6.26
N VAL A 238 3.16 -27.47 -6.99
CA VAL A 238 3.54 -27.77 -8.38
C VAL A 238 2.39 -27.42 -9.32
N ARG A 239 2.63 -26.56 -10.33
CA ARG A 239 1.68 -26.31 -11.43
C ARG A 239 1.88 -27.40 -12.49
N LEU A 240 0.80 -28.03 -12.94
CA LEU A 240 0.83 -28.95 -14.08
C LEU A 240 0.34 -28.21 -15.33
N ALA A 241 1.08 -28.35 -16.43
CA ALA A 241 0.65 -27.85 -17.75
C ALA A 241 -0.44 -28.74 -18.34
N GLU A 242 -1.28 -28.18 -19.20
CA GLU A 242 -2.37 -28.90 -19.87
C GLU A 242 -1.81 -30.08 -20.70
N GLY A 243 -2.23 -31.30 -20.36
CA GLY A 243 -1.79 -32.55 -21.00
C GLY A 243 -1.97 -33.77 -20.09
N PRO A 244 -1.95 -35.00 -20.63
CA PRO A 244 -2.06 -36.21 -19.82
C PRO A 244 -0.88 -36.26 -18.82
N LEU A 245 -1.26 -36.38 -17.57
CA LEU A 245 -0.44 -36.33 -16.36
C LEU A 245 0.85 -37.16 -16.49
N LYS A 246 2.00 -36.52 -16.70
CA LYS A 246 3.31 -37.19 -16.79
C LYS A 246 3.89 -37.44 -15.39
N ALA A 247 3.60 -38.64 -14.88
CA ALA A 247 4.47 -39.58 -14.16
C ALA A 247 5.38 -39.17 -12.98
N ASN A 248 5.48 -37.91 -12.55
CA ASN A 248 6.32 -37.54 -11.39
C ASN A 248 5.53 -37.10 -10.15
N PHE A 249 4.21 -37.20 -10.19
CA PHE A 249 3.39 -37.41 -9.00
C PHE A 249 3.21 -38.93 -8.91
N ASN A 250 3.21 -39.52 -7.71
CA ASN A 250 3.11 -40.97 -7.52
C ASN A 250 1.72 -41.45 -8.00
N LEU A 251 1.58 -41.63 -9.32
CA LEU A 251 0.35 -41.94 -10.04
C LEU A 251 0.07 -43.44 -10.13
N ALA A 252 0.91 -44.25 -9.50
CA ALA A 252 0.61 -45.66 -9.27
C ALA A 252 -0.55 -45.76 -8.27
N GLY A 253 -1.75 -45.38 -8.70
CA GLY A 253 -2.97 -45.63 -7.94
C GLY A 253 -3.16 -47.13 -7.72
N SER A 254 -4.01 -47.50 -6.78
CA SER A 254 -4.30 -48.89 -6.40
C SER A 254 -4.69 -49.80 -7.57
N GLY A 255 -5.04 -49.25 -8.74
CA GLY A 255 -5.37 -49.98 -9.96
C GLY A 255 -4.20 -50.29 -10.91
N THR A 256 -3.02 -49.70 -10.76
CA THR A 256 -1.89 -49.99 -11.67
C THR A 256 -1.16 -51.25 -11.22
N THR A 257 -1.23 -52.31 -12.03
CA THR A 257 -0.68 -53.63 -11.70
C THR A 257 0.43 -54.07 -12.64
N ILE A 258 1.42 -54.78 -12.10
CA ILE A 258 2.31 -55.64 -12.88
C ILE A 258 1.69 -57.03 -12.96
N THR A 259 1.38 -57.51 -14.16
CA THR A 259 0.95 -58.90 -14.38
C THR A 259 2.19 -59.76 -14.66
N ALA A 260 2.48 -60.72 -13.78
CA ALA A 260 3.56 -61.67 -14.05
C ALA A 260 3.11 -62.70 -15.10
N GLY A 261 3.89 -62.83 -16.17
CA GLY A 261 3.66 -63.82 -17.22
C GLY A 261 4.13 -65.23 -16.81
N ALA A 262 3.95 -66.21 -17.71
CA ALA A 262 4.45 -67.56 -17.49
C ALA A 262 5.95 -67.58 -17.17
N GLY A 263 6.36 -68.40 -16.20
CA GLY A 263 7.73 -68.48 -15.70
C GLY A 263 8.11 -67.40 -14.69
N LEU A 264 7.21 -66.47 -14.35
CA LEU A 264 7.43 -65.41 -13.37
C LEU A 264 6.34 -65.40 -12.28
N THR A 265 6.74 -65.09 -11.06
CA THR A 265 5.85 -64.78 -9.92
C THR A 265 6.12 -63.37 -9.42
N GLY A 266 5.23 -62.82 -8.58
CA GLY A 266 5.45 -61.54 -7.91
C GLY A 266 4.74 -60.33 -8.52
N GLY A 267 3.84 -60.54 -9.49
CA GLY A 267 2.92 -59.51 -9.97
C GLY A 267 2.00 -58.96 -8.86
N GLY A 268 1.23 -57.92 -9.15
CA GLY A 268 0.36 -57.24 -8.18
C GLY A 268 0.31 -55.73 -8.40
N THR A 269 -0.37 -55.01 -7.50
CA THR A 269 -0.47 -53.54 -7.52
C THR A 269 0.88 -52.88 -7.24
N LEU A 270 1.11 -51.68 -7.78
CA LEU A 270 2.30 -50.87 -7.52
C LEU A 270 2.23 -50.07 -6.20
N GLU A 271 1.31 -50.44 -5.30
CA GLU A 271 1.18 -49.81 -3.98
C GLU A 271 2.41 -50.07 -3.10
N ASN A 272 3.18 -51.12 -3.39
CA ASN A 272 4.39 -51.49 -2.69
C ASN A 272 5.48 -51.85 -3.72
N ASN A 273 6.74 -51.87 -3.27
CA ASN A 273 7.85 -52.41 -4.06
C ASN A 273 7.53 -53.84 -4.50
N ARG A 274 7.66 -54.11 -5.81
CA ARG A 274 7.39 -55.42 -6.40
C ARG A 274 8.69 -56.11 -6.78
N THR A 275 8.85 -57.35 -6.34
CA THR A 275 9.94 -58.24 -6.75
C THR A 275 9.35 -59.30 -7.66
N LEU A 276 9.79 -59.31 -8.92
CA LEU A 276 9.48 -60.41 -9.84
C LEU A 276 10.53 -61.51 -9.67
N SER A 277 10.08 -62.75 -9.54
CA SER A 277 10.94 -63.91 -9.34
C SER A 277 10.68 -64.97 -10.40
N ILE A 278 11.71 -65.74 -10.73
CA ILE A 278 11.61 -66.87 -11.66
C ILE A 278 10.90 -68.03 -10.96
N ASP A 279 9.86 -68.55 -11.62
CA ASP A 279 9.17 -69.77 -11.18
C ASP A 279 9.80 -71.00 -11.86
N ALA A 280 10.82 -71.54 -11.21
CA ALA A 280 11.57 -72.68 -11.73
C ALA A 280 10.86 -74.01 -11.47
N ALA A 281 10.91 -74.94 -12.43
CA ALA A 281 10.37 -76.28 -12.28
C ALA A 281 11.10 -77.09 -11.19
N THR A 282 10.34 -77.80 -10.38
CA THR A 282 10.86 -78.83 -9.47
C THR A 282 11.37 -80.05 -10.25
N VAL A 283 12.12 -80.94 -9.59
CA VAL A 283 12.62 -82.17 -10.22
C VAL A 283 11.47 -83.03 -10.73
N ASN A 284 10.40 -83.16 -9.93
CA ASN A 284 9.25 -83.98 -10.28
C ASN A 284 8.47 -83.38 -11.46
N GLU A 285 8.25 -82.06 -11.47
CA GLU A 285 7.58 -81.38 -12.58
C GLU A 285 8.40 -81.48 -13.87
N ALA A 286 9.72 -81.34 -13.77
CA ALA A 286 10.63 -81.50 -14.90
C ALA A 286 10.64 -82.93 -15.45
N GLN A 287 10.59 -83.94 -14.59
CA GLN A 287 10.51 -85.35 -15.00
C GLN A 287 9.15 -85.73 -15.58
N ALA A 288 8.06 -85.18 -15.04
CA ALA A 288 6.71 -85.42 -15.54
C ALA A 288 6.45 -84.74 -16.90
N GLY A 289 7.13 -83.62 -17.18
CA GLY A 289 7.04 -82.94 -18.48
C GLY A 289 5.66 -82.36 -18.82
N ALA A 290 4.74 -82.30 -17.86
CA ALA A 290 3.35 -81.88 -18.07
C ALA A 290 3.10 -80.37 -17.85
N VAL A 291 4.06 -79.65 -17.24
CA VAL A 291 3.92 -78.23 -16.87
C VAL A 291 4.55 -77.34 -17.95
N ASN A 292 3.76 -76.44 -18.53
CA ASN A 292 4.19 -75.56 -19.63
C ASN A 292 4.41 -74.09 -19.23
N ASN A 293 4.22 -73.74 -17.96
CA ASN A 293 4.26 -72.37 -17.46
C ASN A 293 5.39 -72.10 -16.45
N LYS A 294 6.32 -73.04 -16.27
CA LYS A 294 7.51 -72.91 -15.41
C LYS A 294 8.80 -72.91 -16.22
N VAL A 295 9.84 -72.28 -15.69
CA VAL A 295 11.16 -72.21 -16.32
C VAL A 295 11.97 -73.48 -16.02
N MET A 296 12.50 -74.12 -17.07
CA MET A 296 13.45 -75.22 -16.95
C MET A 296 14.86 -74.66 -16.74
N THR A 297 15.48 -74.95 -15.58
CA THR A 297 16.83 -74.46 -15.29
C THR A 297 17.91 -75.37 -15.90
N PRO A 298 19.14 -74.89 -16.12
CA PRO A 298 20.24 -75.72 -16.62
C PRO A 298 20.45 -77.01 -15.79
N LEU A 299 20.27 -76.93 -14.47
CA LEU A 299 20.32 -78.11 -13.58
C LEU A 299 19.25 -79.14 -13.94
N ARG A 300 18.01 -78.70 -14.18
CA ARG A 300 16.92 -79.60 -14.54
C ARG A 300 17.15 -80.21 -15.92
N VAL A 301 17.69 -79.45 -16.88
CA VAL A 301 18.07 -79.97 -18.20
C VAL A 301 19.13 -81.06 -18.06
N ALA A 302 20.16 -80.84 -17.25
CA ALA A 302 21.19 -81.85 -16.98
C ALA A 302 20.62 -83.12 -16.33
N GLN A 303 19.65 -82.99 -15.42
CA GLN A 303 19.00 -84.14 -14.77
C GLN A 303 18.09 -84.94 -15.72
N ALA A 304 17.46 -84.28 -16.70
CA ALA A 304 16.59 -84.92 -17.68
C ALA A 304 17.36 -85.57 -18.84
N THR A 305 18.62 -85.17 -19.08
CA THR A 305 19.42 -85.63 -20.22
C THR A 305 20.34 -86.78 -19.83
N MET A 306 20.20 -87.93 -20.49
CA MET A 306 21.14 -89.06 -20.30
C MET A 306 22.56 -88.71 -20.76
N GLY A 307 23.55 -89.21 -20.02
CA GLY A 307 24.97 -88.99 -20.30
C GLY A 307 25.55 -87.66 -19.80
N VAL A 308 24.71 -86.71 -19.36
CA VAL A 308 25.18 -85.45 -18.77
C VAL A 308 25.47 -85.64 -17.28
N LEU A 309 26.68 -85.29 -16.85
CA LEU A 309 27.15 -85.46 -15.47
C LEU A 309 26.96 -86.89 -14.92
N GLN A 310 27.07 -87.90 -15.80
CA GLN A 310 27.08 -89.31 -15.43
C GLN A 310 28.47 -89.91 -15.68
N SER A 311 28.82 -90.93 -14.93
CA SER A 311 30.05 -91.70 -15.14
C SER A 311 29.78 -93.20 -15.15
N TRP A 312 30.61 -93.94 -15.88
CA TRP A 312 30.55 -95.39 -15.87
C TRP A 312 31.12 -95.92 -14.55
N ALA A 313 30.34 -96.74 -13.87
CA ALA A 313 30.73 -97.47 -12.67
C ALA A 313 30.59 -98.98 -12.91
N SER A 314 31.41 -99.78 -12.24
CA SER A 314 31.32 -101.25 -12.24
C SER A 314 30.85 -101.75 -10.87
N PRO A 315 29.57 -101.57 -10.51
CA PRO A 315 29.08 -101.97 -9.19
C PRO A 315 29.13 -103.49 -9.03
N SER A 316 29.38 -103.95 -7.81
CA SER A 316 29.26 -105.36 -7.47
C SER A 316 27.77 -105.74 -7.46
N ARG A 317 27.35 -106.50 -8.46
CA ARG A 317 25.97 -106.94 -8.69
C ARG A 317 25.94 -108.46 -8.83
N SER A 318 24.79 -109.05 -8.60
CA SER A 318 24.56 -110.51 -8.67
C SER A 318 23.34 -110.81 -9.52
N VAL A 319 23.34 -111.97 -10.16
CA VAL A 319 22.15 -112.50 -10.85
C VAL A 319 21.06 -112.84 -9.83
N ASN A 320 19.81 -112.88 -10.29
CA ASN A 320 18.59 -113.07 -9.51
C ASN A 320 18.35 -112.02 -8.40
N THR A 321 19.11 -110.93 -8.40
CA THR A 321 18.90 -109.80 -7.50
C THR A 321 18.21 -108.66 -8.23
N VAL A 322 17.19 -108.08 -7.59
CA VAL A 322 16.47 -106.89 -8.08
C VAL A 322 17.19 -105.63 -7.61
N TYR A 323 17.46 -104.72 -8.54
CA TYR A 323 18.03 -103.41 -8.27
C TYR A 323 17.07 -102.32 -8.68
N GLN A 324 17.06 -101.20 -7.96
CA GLN A 324 16.30 -100.01 -8.34
C GLN A 324 17.27 -98.91 -8.79
N ASN A 325 16.90 -98.20 -9.85
CA ASN A 325 17.58 -96.96 -10.17
C ASN A 325 17.07 -95.85 -9.25
N THR A 326 17.93 -95.39 -8.33
CA THR A 326 17.63 -94.32 -7.36
C THR A 326 18.48 -93.08 -7.57
N THR A 327 19.10 -92.91 -8.75
CA THR A 327 20.08 -91.83 -9.01
C THR A 327 19.44 -90.48 -9.29
N GLY A 328 18.11 -90.39 -9.33
CA GLY A 328 17.39 -89.18 -9.71
C GLY A 328 17.38 -88.91 -11.21
N ARG A 329 17.96 -89.80 -12.02
CA ARG A 329 18.05 -89.68 -13.49
C ARG A 329 18.05 -91.07 -14.15
N PRO A 330 17.75 -91.20 -15.45
CA PRO A 330 17.87 -92.49 -16.13
C PRO A 330 19.32 -92.97 -16.16
N ILE A 331 19.55 -94.27 -16.00
CA ILE A 331 20.87 -94.90 -16.13
C ILE A 331 20.89 -95.82 -17.35
N GLN A 332 22.07 -96.02 -17.94
CA GLN A 332 22.26 -97.11 -18.88
C GLN A 332 22.97 -98.26 -18.17
N VAL A 333 22.44 -99.46 -18.30
CA VAL A 333 23.04 -100.69 -17.77
C VAL A 333 23.59 -101.48 -18.94
N SER A 334 24.86 -101.85 -18.87
CA SER A 334 25.54 -102.74 -19.82
C SER A 334 26.03 -103.95 -19.06
N ILE A 335 25.53 -105.12 -19.42
CA ILE A 335 25.75 -106.35 -18.66
C ILE A 335 26.07 -107.49 -19.61
N SER A 336 27.04 -108.31 -19.22
CA SER A 336 27.29 -109.60 -19.85
C SER A 336 27.36 -110.69 -18.80
N ALA A 337 26.40 -111.61 -18.85
CA ALA A 337 26.29 -112.77 -17.98
C ALA A 337 25.80 -113.99 -18.78
N HIS A 338 26.11 -115.20 -18.31
CA HIS A 338 25.66 -116.44 -18.97
C HIS A 338 24.19 -116.76 -18.67
N ASN A 339 23.46 -117.21 -19.70
CA ASN A 339 22.12 -117.77 -19.62
C ASN A 339 21.13 -116.95 -18.76
N CYS A 340 21.08 -115.64 -18.99
CA CYS A 340 20.28 -114.67 -18.25
C CYS A 340 19.21 -114.00 -19.12
N LEU A 341 18.07 -113.67 -18.52
CA LEU A 341 17.11 -112.70 -19.00
C LEU A 341 17.43 -111.35 -18.34
N TYR A 342 17.64 -110.31 -19.13
CA TYR A 342 17.80 -108.96 -18.63
C TYR A 342 16.44 -108.28 -18.65
N GLN A 343 15.97 -107.88 -17.47
CA GLN A 343 14.59 -107.47 -17.30
C GLN A 343 14.49 -106.14 -16.58
N VAL A 344 13.47 -105.37 -16.94
CA VAL A 344 13.09 -104.12 -16.27
C VAL A 344 11.65 -104.19 -15.78
N SER A 345 11.33 -103.45 -14.72
CA SER A 345 10.01 -103.38 -14.11
C SER A 345 9.77 -102.00 -13.51
N THR A 346 8.53 -101.51 -13.56
CA THR A 346 8.12 -100.28 -12.88
C THR A 346 7.91 -100.49 -11.37
N THR A 347 7.60 -101.72 -10.95
CA THR A 347 7.17 -102.04 -9.56
C THR A 347 8.16 -102.94 -8.81
N GLY A 348 9.12 -103.55 -9.51
CA GLY A 348 10.11 -104.45 -8.91
C GLY A 348 9.55 -105.81 -8.48
N THR A 349 8.26 -106.05 -8.67
CA THR A 349 7.54 -107.28 -8.32
C THR A 349 6.48 -107.60 -9.39
N GLY A 350 6.21 -108.89 -9.62
CA GLY A 350 5.21 -109.33 -10.59
C GLY A 350 5.65 -109.16 -12.05
N SER A 351 5.27 -108.07 -12.69
CA SER A 351 5.47 -107.83 -14.13
C SER A 351 6.91 -107.41 -14.46
N TRP A 352 7.57 -108.22 -15.29
CA TRP A 352 8.92 -107.98 -15.78
C TRP A 352 8.92 -107.98 -17.31
N ILE A 353 9.53 -106.96 -17.90
CA ILE A 353 9.73 -106.86 -19.35
C ILE A 353 11.16 -107.29 -19.64
N THR A 354 11.33 -108.32 -20.48
CA THR A 354 12.64 -108.73 -20.97
C THR A 354 13.11 -107.77 -22.05
N VAL A 355 14.22 -107.07 -21.79
CA VAL A 355 14.85 -106.09 -22.70
C VAL A 355 16.08 -106.65 -23.40
N GLY A 356 16.54 -107.82 -22.99
CA GLY A 356 17.58 -108.57 -23.66
C GLY A 356 17.71 -109.96 -23.04
N GLU A 357 18.47 -110.82 -23.70
CA GLU A 357 18.80 -112.15 -23.20
C GLU A 357 20.22 -112.55 -23.57
N SER A 358 20.81 -113.44 -22.78
CA SER A 358 22.00 -114.17 -23.15
C SER A 358 21.68 -115.65 -23.40
N SER A 359 22.22 -116.19 -24.49
CA SER A 359 22.15 -117.62 -24.80
C SER A 359 23.14 -118.43 -23.95
N GLY A 360 22.91 -119.73 -23.82
CA GLY A 360 23.80 -120.66 -23.11
C GLY A 360 24.99 -121.17 -23.94
N ASN A 361 25.14 -120.74 -25.20
CA ASN A 361 26.18 -121.27 -26.09
C ASN A 361 27.52 -120.54 -25.87
N ILE A 362 28.60 -121.30 -25.72
CA ILE A 362 29.89 -120.89 -25.12
C ILE A 362 30.76 -119.93 -25.96
N ASP A 363 30.38 -119.64 -27.21
CA ASP A 363 31.26 -118.92 -28.16
C ASP A 363 30.90 -117.43 -28.39
N GLY A 364 29.85 -116.91 -27.73
CA GLY A 364 29.40 -115.52 -27.94
C GLY A 364 28.99 -114.80 -26.66
N TRP A 365 29.86 -113.93 -26.15
CA TRP A 365 29.52 -113.01 -25.05
C TRP A 365 28.54 -111.94 -25.54
N GLN A 366 27.29 -112.02 -25.12
CA GLN A 366 26.27 -111.00 -25.39
C GLN A 366 26.32 -109.93 -24.31
N SER A 367 26.37 -108.66 -24.71
CA SER A 367 26.46 -107.50 -23.82
C SER A 367 25.31 -106.53 -24.09
N PRO A 368 24.05 -106.90 -23.79
CA PRO A 368 22.94 -105.97 -23.99
C PRO A 368 23.11 -104.73 -23.13
N CYS A 369 22.75 -103.61 -23.75
CA CYS A 369 22.60 -102.33 -23.09
C CYS A 369 21.13 -101.95 -23.06
N PHE A 370 20.67 -101.42 -21.93
CA PHE A 370 19.31 -100.93 -21.80
C PHE A 370 19.26 -99.74 -20.83
N ILE A 371 18.25 -98.89 -21.02
CA ILE A 371 18.01 -97.73 -20.18
C ILE A 371 17.06 -98.13 -19.06
N VAL A 372 17.39 -97.73 -17.83
CA VAL A 372 16.51 -97.88 -16.67
C VAL A 372 16.13 -96.47 -16.19
N PRO A 373 14.87 -96.03 -16.38
CA PRO A 373 14.40 -94.76 -15.87
C PRO A 373 14.57 -94.64 -14.35
N ASN A 374 14.64 -93.42 -13.83
CA ASN A 374 14.69 -93.20 -12.38
C ASN A 374 13.44 -93.80 -11.71
N GLY A 375 13.63 -94.47 -10.56
CA GLY A 375 12.58 -95.17 -9.82
C GLY A 375 12.24 -96.57 -10.36
N HIS A 376 12.66 -96.93 -11.56
CA HIS A 376 12.40 -98.25 -12.13
C HIS A 376 13.40 -99.30 -11.62
N TYR A 377 13.00 -100.56 -11.73
CA TYR A 377 13.73 -101.72 -11.27
C TYR A 377 14.32 -102.50 -12.45
N TYR A 378 15.45 -103.15 -12.23
CA TYR A 378 16.16 -103.96 -13.22
C TYR A 378 16.83 -105.16 -12.57
N ARG A 379 17.01 -106.25 -13.33
CA ARG A 379 17.70 -107.45 -12.88
C ARG A 379 18.25 -108.27 -14.04
N ALA A 380 19.21 -109.14 -13.72
CA ALA A 380 19.60 -110.27 -14.57
C ALA A 380 19.07 -111.55 -13.94
N ASN A 381 18.08 -112.19 -14.55
CA ASN A 381 17.40 -113.36 -14.01
C ASN A 381 17.87 -114.63 -14.73
N LEU A 382 18.25 -115.68 -14.00
CA LEU A 382 18.74 -116.92 -14.61
C LEU A 382 17.63 -117.66 -15.39
N LYS A 383 18.01 -118.22 -16.54
CA LYS A 383 17.22 -119.21 -17.29
C LYS A 383 17.54 -120.66 -16.87
N GLY A 384 18.61 -120.89 -16.10
CA GLY A 384 19.06 -122.20 -15.58
C GLY A 384 20.60 -122.37 -15.68
N GLY A 385 21.21 -123.27 -14.91
CA GLY A 385 22.67 -123.54 -14.96
C GLY A 385 23.58 -122.56 -14.19
N GLY A 386 24.89 -122.85 -14.15
CA GLY A 386 25.90 -122.12 -13.37
C GLY A 386 26.18 -120.69 -13.86
N VAL A 387 26.68 -119.84 -12.95
CA VAL A 387 26.72 -118.38 -13.10
C VAL A 387 28.14 -117.87 -13.32
N ASN A 388 28.33 -117.02 -14.33
CA ASN A 388 29.45 -116.06 -14.39
C ASN A 388 28.93 -114.72 -14.95
N ILE A 389 28.98 -113.66 -14.13
CA ILE A 389 28.89 -112.28 -14.63
C ILE A 389 30.30 -111.93 -15.12
N ASN A 390 30.43 -111.63 -16.40
CA ASN A 390 31.71 -111.23 -16.98
C ASN A 390 31.95 -109.73 -16.77
N HIS A 391 30.93 -108.90 -17.00
CA HIS A 391 30.95 -107.50 -16.59
C HIS A 391 29.55 -106.98 -16.30
N TRP A 392 29.50 -106.00 -15.41
CA TRP A 392 28.31 -105.21 -15.12
C TRP A 392 28.75 -103.76 -14.97
N ALA A 393 28.38 -102.94 -15.94
CA ALA A 393 28.68 -101.51 -15.97
C ALA A 393 27.37 -100.71 -15.97
N GLU A 394 27.34 -99.63 -15.21
CA GLU A 394 26.21 -98.71 -15.12
C GLU A 394 26.72 -97.29 -15.39
N LEU A 395 26.16 -96.60 -16.38
CA LEU A 395 26.33 -95.16 -16.56
C LEU A 395 25.37 -94.45 -15.60
N ARG A 396 25.89 -93.86 -14.52
CA ARG A 396 25.08 -93.38 -13.38
C ARG A 396 25.17 -91.89 -13.17
#